data_AF-A0A4V2YW84-F1
#
_entry.id   AF-A0A4V2YW84-F1
#
_cell.length_a   1.000
_cell.length_b   1.000
_cell.length_c   1.000
_cell.angle_alpha   90.00
_cell.angle_beta   90.00
_cell.angle_gamma   90.00
#
_symmetry.space_group_name_H-M   'P 1'
#
loop_
_entity.id
_entity.type
_entity.pdbx_description
1 polymer ?
#
loop_
_entity_poly.entity_id
_entity_poly.type
_entity_poly.pdbx_seq_one_letter_code
_entity_poly.pdbx_strand_id
1 'polypeptide(L)'
;MSDRMRRLRRRGQYELARPGARVIGVVLAGAGLAVLAVVYAVALWKMPAWMGLEGKGGDAKDRHNARLLVVSAGGAVVVAISLLYTARNYRLSHRGQVTDRFTKALERLSSDDIDARLGGIYTLAHVAKDSRPHHDDVVEVLEAFVRRRVPTARCDDGQPTLGRPRRLPVRPEVDVQAALTALGTRPHRPERRRLDLSNLHLAQARLQGANLRGAALEGADLRGYQGNVGGGDPGGGVGGRADPVLAVLAVNGAGAGRR
;
A
#
# COMPACT_ATOMS: atom_id res chain seq x y z
N MET A 1 -21.63 19.12 -17.81
CA MET A 1 -20.37 19.88 -18.04
C MET A 1 -19.55 19.98 -16.74
N SER A 2 -19.25 18.84 -16.10
CA SER A 2 -18.66 18.80 -14.74
C SER A 2 -17.59 17.71 -14.58
N ASP A 3 -17.29 16.97 -15.65
CA ASP A 3 -16.47 15.75 -15.60
C ASP A 3 -15.09 15.89 -16.28
N ARG A 4 -14.90 16.93 -17.11
CA ARG A 4 -13.58 17.28 -17.69
C ARG A 4 -12.68 18.03 -16.71
N MET A 5 -13.25 18.80 -15.77
CA MET A 5 -12.44 19.60 -14.83
C MET A 5 -11.80 18.78 -13.70
N ARG A 6 -12.33 17.60 -13.37
CA ARG A 6 -11.74 16.73 -12.33
C ARG A 6 -10.49 15.98 -12.79
N ARG A 7 -10.26 15.86 -14.11
CA ARG A 7 -9.02 15.24 -14.66
C ARG A 7 -7.82 16.17 -14.66
N LEU A 8 -8.02 17.49 -14.57
CA LEU A 8 -6.93 18.48 -14.60
C LEU A 8 -6.31 18.75 -13.22
N ARG A 9 -6.92 18.31 -12.12
CA ARG A 9 -6.34 18.43 -10.77
C ARG A 9 -5.35 17.30 -10.41
N ARG A 10 -5.07 16.36 -11.34
CA ARG A 10 -4.13 15.23 -11.19
C ARG A 10 -2.75 15.46 -11.85
N ARG A 11 -2.45 16.65 -12.37
CA ARG A 11 -1.18 16.95 -13.09
C ARG A 11 -0.14 17.77 -12.31
N GLY A 12 -0.32 18.00 -11.01
CA GLY A 12 0.50 18.96 -10.24
C GLY A 12 1.39 18.39 -9.14
N GLN A 13 1.71 17.10 -9.11
CA GLN A 13 2.50 16.51 -8.00
C GLN A 13 3.72 15.68 -8.43
N TYR A 14 4.08 15.64 -9.72
CA TYR A 14 5.26 14.91 -10.21
C TYR A 14 6.30 15.77 -10.95
N GLU A 15 6.24 17.09 -10.81
CA GLU A 15 7.16 18.05 -11.46
C GLU A 15 8.37 18.46 -10.58
N LEU A 16 8.71 17.70 -9.52
CA LEU A 16 9.89 18.00 -8.69
C LEU A 16 10.73 16.76 -8.34
N ALA A 17 10.74 15.75 -9.22
CA ALA A 17 11.79 14.73 -9.25
C ALA A 17 12.79 15.03 -10.38
N ARG A 18 13.26 16.29 -10.49
CA ARG A 18 14.47 16.55 -11.29
C ARG A 18 15.63 15.82 -10.58
N PRO A 19 16.35 14.89 -11.25
CA PRO A 19 17.54 14.26 -10.68
C PRO A 19 18.56 15.31 -10.20
N GLY A 20 18.54 16.52 -10.80
CA GLY A 20 19.33 17.67 -10.37
C GLY A 20 19.07 18.14 -8.93
N ALA A 21 17.84 18.08 -8.41
CA ALA A 21 17.56 18.57 -7.04
C ALA A 21 18.23 17.70 -5.96
N ARG A 22 18.37 16.39 -6.22
CA ARG A 22 19.07 15.46 -5.32
C ARG A 22 20.58 15.65 -5.39
N VAL A 23 21.13 15.88 -6.59
CA VAL A 23 22.56 16.16 -6.77
C VAL A 23 22.93 17.50 -6.11
N ILE A 24 22.12 18.55 -6.30
CA ILE A 24 22.32 19.86 -5.65
C ILE A 24 22.32 19.71 -4.12
N GLY A 25 21.40 18.91 -3.55
CA GLY A 25 21.36 18.65 -2.12
C GLY A 25 22.62 17.97 -1.58
N VAL A 26 23.16 16.97 -2.29
CA VAL A 26 24.40 16.27 -1.89
C VAL A 26 25.62 17.17 -2.00
N VAL A 27 25.71 17.98 -3.07
CA VAL A 27 26.82 18.92 -3.27
C VAL A 27 26.83 20.02 -2.21
N LEU A 28 25.65 20.57 -1.86
CA LEU A 28 25.54 21.58 -0.80
C LEU A 28 25.89 21.02 0.58
N ALA A 29 25.48 19.78 0.87
CA ALA A 29 25.85 19.10 2.11
C ALA A 29 27.36 18.84 2.19
N GLY A 30 27.98 18.38 1.10
CA GLY A 30 29.42 18.17 1.01
C GLY A 30 30.22 19.47 1.17
N ALA A 31 29.76 20.55 0.50
CA ALA A 31 30.36 21.87 0.64
C ALA A 31 30.24 22.42 2.06
N GLY A 32 29.09 22.25 2.72
CA GLY A 32 28.91 22.64 4.13
C GLY A 32 29.87 21.91 5.07
N LEU A 33 30.08 20.61 4.87
CA LEU A 33 31.03 19.80 5.63
C LEU A 33 32.49 20.25 5.42
N ALA A 34 32.85 20.57 4.17
CA ALA A 34 34.18 21.09 3.84
C ALA A 34 34.44 22.46 4.48
N VAL A 35 33.46 23.37 4.45
CA VAL A 35 33.57 24.68 5.11
C VAL A 35 33.75 24.52 6.62
N LEU A 36 33.01 23.60 7.23
CA LEU A 36 33.10 23.33 8.67
C LEU A 36 34.48 22.76 9.04
N ALA A 37 35.04 21.88 8.22
CA ALA A 37 36.39 21.36 8.39
C ALA A 37 37.47 22.45 8.24
N VAL A 38 37.31 23.37 7.28
CA VAL A 38 38.23 24.51 7.08
C VAL A 38 38.15 25.49 8.25
N VAL A 39 36.94 25.83 8.71
CA VAL A 39 36.75 26.69 9.89
C VAL A 39 37.40 26.07 11.13
N TYR A 40 37.25 24.75 11.30
CA TYR A 40 37.88 24.02 12.40
C TYR A 40 39.41 24.01 12.31
N ALA A 41 39.98 23.81 11.11
CA ALA A 41 41.42 23.88 10.87
C ALA A 41 42.00 25.29 11.12
N VAL A 42 41.28 26.34 10.69
CA VAL A 42 41.67 27.73 10.91
C VAL A 42 41.59 28.11 12.39
N ALA A 43 40.55 27.64 13.10
CA ALA A 43 40.43 27.83 14.55
C ALA A 43 41.61 27.20 15.29
N LEU A 44 42.06 26.01 14.89
CA LEU A 44 43.25 25.36 15.44
C LEU A 44 44.54 26.14 15.16
N TRP A 45 44.66 26.75 13.97
CA TRP A 45 45.87 27.48 13.58
C TRP A 45 45.99 28.86 14.24
N LYS A 46 44.88 29.58 14.41
CA LYS A 46 44.83 30.94 15.02
C LYS A 46 44.74 30.94 16.56
N MET A 47 44.57 29.78 17.17
CA MET A 47 44.41 29.62 18.62
C MET A 47 45.55 30.20 19.50
N PRO A 48 46.85 30.08 19.15
CA PRO A 48 47.93 30.60 19.99
C PRO A 48 47.83 32.12 20.25
N ALA A 49 47.33 32.85 19.25
CA ALA A 49 47.20 34.31 19.31
C ALA A 49 45.95 34.77 20.07
N TRP A 50 44.86 33.99 20.06
CA TRP A 50 43.59 34.37 20.70
C TRP A 50 43.53 34.09 22.21
N MET A 51 44.30 33.13 22.73
CA MET A 51 44.34 32.84 24.17
C MET A 51 45.43 33.61 24.93
N GLY A 52 46.07 34.60 24.31
CA GLY A 52 47.08 35.45 24.96
C GLY A 52 48.34 34.71 25.42
N LEU A 53 48.60 33.50 24.89
CA LEU A 53 49.74 32.65 25.26
C LEU A 53 51.09 33.15 24.69
N GLU A 54 51.10 34.33 24.06
CA GLU A 54 52.29 35.06 23.64
C GLU A 54 52.88 35.96 24.74
N GLY A 55 52.25 36.04 25.91
CA GLY A 55 52.80 36.72 27.09
C GLY A 55 53.66 35.79 27.95
N LYS A 56 54.98 36.01 27.92
CA LYS A 56 56.05 35.50 28.82
C LYS A 56 55.60 34.49 29.91
N GLY A 57 55.89 33.20 29.71
CA GLY A 57 56.02 32.21 30.80
C GLY A 57 55.10 30.99 30.81
N GLY A 58 54.34 30.71 29.74
CA GLY A 58 53.52 29.48 29.67
C GLY A 58 54.33 28.22 29.38
N ASP A 59 54.26 27.22 30.27
CA ASP A 59 54.97 25.94 30.14
C ASP A 59 54.57 25.23 28.84
N ALA A 60 55.51 24.57 28.17
CA ALA A 60 55.29 23.94 26.87
C ALA A 60 54.17 22.87 26.91
N LYS A 61 53.86 22.35 28.11
CA LYS A 61 52.82 21.36 28.40
C LYS A 61 51.39 21.91 28.25
N ASP A 62 51.13 23.17 28.59
CA ASP A 62 49.77 23.75 28.57
C ASP A 62 49.26 23.93 27.13
N ARG A 63 50.16 24.23 26.19
CA ARG A 63 49.84 24.36 24.77
C ARG A 63 49.46 23.02 24.12
N HIS A 64 50.02 21.91 24.60
CA HIS A 64 49.71 20.58 24.07
C HIS A 64 48.35 20.08 24.58
N ASN A 65 48.08 20.27 25.87
CA ASN A 65 46.83 19.86 26.50
C ASN A 65 45.63 20.67 25.97
N ALA A 66 45.81 21.97 25.70
CA ALA A 66 44.75 22.78 25.10
C ALA A 66 44.39 22.32 23.68
N ARG A 67 45.38 21.89 22.87
CA ARG A 67 45.13 21.31 21.53
C ARG A 67 44.37 20.00 21.62
N LEU A 68 44.74 19.13 22.57
CA LEU A 68 44.08 17.85 22.80
C LEU A 68 42.61 18.01 23.20
N LEU A 69 42.28 18.97 24.06
CA LEU A 69 40.90 19.27 24.47
C LEU A 69 40.02 19.76 23.32
N VAL A 70 40.57 20.61 22.45
CA VAL A 70 39.82 21.08 21.27
C VAL A 70 39.60 19.94 20.28
N VAL A 71 40.64 19.12 20.03
CA VAL A 71 40.54 17.95 19.16
C VAL A 71 39.48 16.96 19.63
N SER A 72 39.44 16.66 20.94
CA SER A 72 38.45 15.74 21.51
C SER A 72 37.03 16.34 21.52
N ALA A 73 36.88 17.64 21.80
CA ALA A 73 35.59 18.33 21.75
C ALA A 73 35.03 18.38 20.31
N GLY A 74 35.86 18.70 19.32
CA GLY A 74 35.47 18.67 17.91
C GLY A 74 35.10 17.27 17.44
N GLY A 75 35.88 16.26 17.84
CA GLY A 75 35.57 14.86 17.58
C GLY A 75 34.22 14.43 18.17
N ALA A 76 33.93 14.82 19.41
CA ALA A 76 32.65 14.52 20.07
C ALA A 76 31.45 15.15 19.35
N VAL A 77 31.59 16.38 18.84
CA VAL A 77 30.55 17.05 18.06
C VAL A 77 30.28 16.32 16.74
N VAL A 78 31.34 15.92 16.02
CA VAL A 78 31.21 15.14 14.78
C VAL A 78 30.52 13.80 15.03
N VAL A 79 30.90 13.09 16.09
CA VAL A 79 30.26 11.83 16.50
C VAL A 79 28.79 12.06 16.86
N ALA A 80 28.47 13.08 17.64
CA ALA A 80 27.10 13.41 18.04
C ALA A 80 26.22 13.74 16.83
N ILE A 81 26.71 14.55 15.89
CA ILE A 81 26.01 14.88 14.64
C ILE A 81 25.80 13.61 13.80
N SER A 82 26.81 12.74 13.71
CA SER A 82 26.73 11.49 12.95
C SER A 82 25.69 10.53 13.53
N LEU A 83 25.62 10.41 14.86
CA LEU A 83 24.62 9.62 15.58
C LEU A 83 23.21 10.20 15.40
N LEU A 84 23.05 11.52 15.50
CA LEU A 84 21.76 12.19 15.27
C LEU A 84 21.28 12.01 13.83
N TYR A 85 22.18 12.12 12.86
CA TYR A 85 21.89 11.87 11.46
C TYR A 85 21.44 10.42 11.25
N THR A 86 22.20 9.45 11.78
CA THR A 86 21.88 8.02 11.71
C THR A 86 20.52 7.70 12.34
N ALA A 87 20.26 8.24 13.54
CA ALA A 87 19.00 8.03 14.27
C ALA A 87 17.79 8.66 13.54
N ARG A 88 17.97 9.81 12.88
CA ARG A 88 16.92 10.40 12.03
C ARG A 88 16.70 9.61 10.75
N ASN A 89 17.77 9.14 10.12
CA ASN A 89 17.68 8.40 8.85
C ASN A 89 16.96 7.04 9.03
N TYR A 90 17.14 6.39 10.18
CA TYR A 90 16.46 5.13 10.51
C TYR A 90 14.92 5.24 10.48
N ARG A 91 14.37 6.37 10.96
CA ARG A 91 12.92 6.62 10.96
C ARG A 91 12.36 6.89 9.57
N LEU A 92 13.19 7.36 8.63
CA LEU A 92 12.77 7.66 7.27
C LEU A 92 12.72 6.40 6.38
N SER A 93 13.64 5.44 6.61
CA SER A 93 13.70 4.17 5.85
C SER A 93 12.49 3.25 6.05
N HIS A 94 11.73 3.39 7.13
CA HIS A 94 10.61 2.49 7.46
C HIS A 94 9.31 2.75 6.67
N ARG A 95 9.18 3.87 5.95
CA ARG A 95 7.94 4.17 5.21
C ARG A 95 7.87 3.54 3.81
N GLY A 96 9.01 3.12 3.23
CA GLY A 96 9.06 2.59 1.86
C GLY A 96 8.71 1.11 1.71
N GLN A 97 8.74 0.33 2.80
CA GLN A 97 8.67 -1.13 2.71
C GLN A 97 7.28 -1.65 2.32
N VAL A 98 6.21 -0.99 2.75
CA VAL A 98 4.84 -1.37 2.37
C VAL A 98 4.59 -1.07 0.90
N THR A 99 5.01 0.10 0.42
CA THR A 99 4.86 0.49 -0.99
C THR A 99 5.68 -0.43 -1.90
N ASP A 100 6.91 -0.80 -1.50
CA ASP A 100 7.72 -1.78 -2.24
C ASP A 100 7.04 -3.16 -2.32
N ARG A 101 6.49 -3.66 -1.20
CA ARG A 101 5.71 -4.92 -1.19
C ARG A 101 4.46 -4.82 -2.07
N PHE A 102 3.77 -3.69 -2.05
CA PHE A 102 2.61 -3.43 -2.91
C PHE A 102 2.98 -3.47 -4.39
N THR A 103 4.02 -2.75 -4.80
CA THR A 103 4.50 -2.72 -6.20
C THR A 103 4.91 -4.11 -6.67
N LYS A 104 5.71 -4.83 -5.88
CA LYS A 104 6.12 -6.22 -6.19
C LYS A 104 4.93 -7.17 -6.31
N ALA A 105 3.92 -7.00 -5.47
CA ALA A 105 2.72 -7.81 -5.55
C ALA A 105 1.90 -7.52 -6.82
N LEU A 106 1.84 -6.26 -7.24
CA LEU A 106 1.18 -5.86 -8.49
C LEU A 106 1.89 -6.43 -9.73
N GLU A 107 3.22 -6.39 -9.75
CA GLU A 107 4.03 -7.02 -10.80
C GLU A 107 3.71 -8.53 -10.91
N ARG A 108 3.69 -9.23 -9.78
CA ARG A 108 3.32 -10.65 -9.72
C ARG A 108 1.89 -10.93 -10.14
N LEU A 109 0.93 -10.06 -9.77
CA LEU A 109 -0.48 -10.18 -10.17
C LEU A 109 -0.65 -10.09 -11.70
N SER A 110 0.22 -9.35 -12.37
CA SER A 110 0.21 -9.19 -13.84
C SER A 110 0.88 -10.33 -14.61
N SER A 111 1.51 -11.28 -13.91
CA SER A 111 2.17 -12.43 -14.52
C SER A 111 1.17 -13.38 -15.20
N ASP A 112 1.57 -13.98 -16.31
CA ASP A 112 0.82 -15.06 -16.95
C ASP A 112 0.92 -16.38 -16.15
N ASP A 113 1.93 -16.48 -15.27
CA ASP A 113 2.11 -17.62 -14.36
C ASP A 113 1.10 -17.59 -13.20
N ILE A 114 0.38 -18.69 -13.00
CA ILE A 114 -0.67 -18.82 -11.99
C ILE A 114 -0.11 -18.73 -10.56
N ASP A 115 1.06 -19.33 -10.30
CA ASP A 115 1.67 -19.35 -8.98
C ASP A 115 2.15 -17.96 -8.58
N ALA A 116 2.74 -17.22 -9.53
CA ALA A 116 3.07 -15.81 -9.36
C ALA A 116 1.83 -14.97 -9.06
N ARG A 117 0.73 -15.13 -9.81
CA ARG A 117 -0.52 -14.39 -9.54
C ARG A 117 -1.07 -14.67 -8.16
N LEU A 118 -1.11 -15.94 -7.74
CA LEU A 118 -1.53 -16.32 -6.39
C LEU A 118 -0.66 -15.65 -5.32
N GLY A 119 0.66 -15.69 -5.50
CA GLY A 119 1.60 -14.99 -4.62
C GLY A 119 1.35 -13.47 -4.56
N GLY A 120 1.04 -12.84 -5.69
CA GLY A 120 0.64 -11.44 -5.79
C GLY A 120 -0.63 -11.13 -4.99
N ILE A 121 -1.69 -11.92 -5.19
CA ILE A 121 -2.98 -11.76 -4.49
C ILE A 121 -2.80 -11.87 -2.98
N TYR A 122 -2.09 -12.89 -2.50
CA TYR A 122 -1.85 -13.06 -1.06
C TYR A 122 -1.01 -11.92 -0.48
N THR A 123 0.00 -11.44 -1.22
CA THR A 123 0.82 -10.31 -0.76
C THR A 123 -0.01 -9.03 -0.67
N LEU A 124 -0.86 -8.75 -1.67
CA LEU A 124 -1.81 -7.63 -1.64
C LEU A 124 -2.76 -7.74 -0.44
N ALA A 125 -3.29 -8.93 -0.17
CA ALA A 125 -4.16 -9.17 0.99
C ALA A 125 -3.46 -8.85 2.31
N HIS A 126 -2.17 -9.19 2.46
CA HIS A 126 -1.37 -8.80 3.63
C HIS A 126 -1.15 -7.28 3.68
N VAL A 127 -0.81 -6.63 2.57
CA VAL A 127 -0.66 -5.17 2.50
C VAL A 127 -1.95 -4.44 2.93
N ALA A 128 -3.12 -4.92 2.49
CA ALA A 128 -4.41 -4.37 2.90
C ALA A 128 -4.70 -4.56 4.39
N LYS A 129 -4.17 -5.62 5.01
CA LYS A 129 -4.28 -5.85 6.47
C LYS A 129 -3.38 -4.91 7.24
N ASP A 130 -2.12 -4.81 6.84
CA ASP A 130 -1.06 -4.09 7.55
C ASP A 130 -1.13 -2.57 7.39
N SER A 131 -1.66 -2.08 6.27
CA SER A 131 -1.62 -0.66 5.92
C SER A 131 -3.00 -0.09 5.61
N ARG A 132 -3.52 0.76 6.52
CA ARG A 132 -4.77 1.49 6.29
C ARG A 132 -4.73 2.36 5.02
N PRO A 133 -3.66 3.12 4.72
CA PRO A 133 -3.61 3.94 3.51
C PRO A 133 -3.68 3.14 2.20
N HIS A 134 -3.07 1.95 2.15
CA HIS A 134 -3.04 1.11 0.94
C HIS A 134 -4.25 0.15 0.85
N HIS A 135 -5.11 0.10 1.87
CA HIS A 135 -6.26 -0.79 1.92
C HIS A 135 -7.20 -0.56 0.73
N ASP A 136 -7.60 0.69 0.47
CA ASP A 136 -8.49 1.04 -0.63
C ASP A 136 -7.87 0.68 -2.00
N ASP A 137 -6.57 0.96 -2.18
CA ASP A 137 -5.86 0.69 -3.43
C ASP A 137 -5.83 -0.81 -3.74
N VAL A 138 -5.60 -1.65 -2.71
CA VAL A 138 -5.63 -3.11 -2.87
C VAL A 138 -7.04 -3.60 -3.25
N VAL A 139 -8.08 -3.06 -2.59
CA VAL A 139 -9.47 -3.45 -2.90
C VAL A 139 -9.81 -3.10 -4.35
N GLU A 140 -9.45 -1.90 -4.82
CA GLU A 140 -9.67 -1.47 -6.21
C GLU A 140 -8.92 -2.34 -7.22
N VAL A 141 -7.67 -2.70 -6.93
CA VAL A 141 -6.87 -3.59 -7.79
C VAL A 141 -7.46 -5.00 -7.86
N LEU A 142 -7.83 -5.59 -6.73
CA LEU A 142 -8.40 -6.94 -6.69
C LEU A 142 -9.80 -6.98 -7.30
N GLU A 143 -10.63 -5.94 -7.10
CA GLU A 143 -11.91 -5.79 -7.79
C GLU A 143 -11.71 -5.76 -9.30
N ALA A 144 -10.82 -4.88 -9.80
CA ALA A 144 -10.52 -4.77 -11.22
C ALA A 144 -10.00 -6.10 -11.80
N PHE A 145 -9.17 -6.81 -11.05
CA PHE A 145 -8.68 -8.13 -11.42
C PHE A 145 -9.82 -9.14 -11.59
N VAL A 146 -10.73 -9.24 -10.61
CA VAL A 146 -11.90 -10.13 -10.67
C VAL A 146 -12.78 -9.78 -11.87
N ARG A 147 -13.12 -8.50 -12.05
CA ARG A 147 -13.96 -8.04 -13.17
C ARG A 147 -13.35 -8.31 -14.54
N ARG A 148 -12.02 -8.25 -14.66
CA ARG A 148 -11.32 -8.53 -15.93
C ARG A 148 -11.31 -10.02 -16.27
N ARG A 149 -11.26 -10.89 -15.27
CA ARG A 149 -11.10 -12.35 -15.45
C ARG A 149 -12.44 -13.09 -15.46
N VAL A 150 -13.48 -12.55 -14.83
CA VAL A 150 -14.78 -13.19 -14.72
C VAL A 150 -15.70 -12.79 -15.88
N PRO A 151 -16.30 -13.75 -16.61
CA PRO A 151 -17.33 -13.46 -17.61
C PRO A 151 -18.55 -12.77 -17.00
N THR A 152 -19.25 -11.97 -17.79
CA THR A 152 -20.53 -11.38 -17.37
C THR A 152 -21.62 -12.46 -17.32
N ALA A 153 -22.45 -12.44 -16.27
CA ALA A 153 -23.56 -13.36 -16.06
C ALA A 153 -24.71 -13.15 -17.05
N ARG A 154 -24.91 -11.90 -17.50
CA ARG A 154 -25.91 -11.55 -18.51
C ARG A 154 -25.31 -11.73 -19.90
N CYS A 155 -25.75 -12.78 -20.60
CA CYS A 155 -25.78 -12.84 -22.06
C CYS A 155 -27.24 -12.69 -22.46
N ASP A 156 -27.77 -11.47 -22.46
CA ASP A 156 -29.07 -11.17 -23.06
C ASP A 156 -28.98 -9.82 -23.80
N ASP A 157 -27.92 -9.67 -24.57
CA ASP A 157 -27.97 -8.79 -25.73
C ASP A 157 -28.63 -9.66 -26.79
N GLY A 158 -29.87 -9.34 -27.19
CA GLY A 158 -30.68 -10.06 -28.20
C GLY A 158 -30.06 -10.10 -29.62
N GLN A 159 -28.73 -10.14 -29.71
CA GLN A 159 -27.96 -10.37 -30.90
C GLN A 159 -27.88 -11.87 -31.15
N PRO A 160 -28.38 -12.37 -32.30
CA PRO A 160 -28.19 -13.75 -32.68
C PRO A 160 -26.69 -13.98 -32.92
N THR A 161 -25.99 -14.47 -31.90
CA THR A 161 -24.60 -14.88 -32.06
C THR A 161 -24.61 -16.11 -32.97
N LEU A 162 -24.15 -15.94 -34.20
CA LEU A 162 -23.82 -17.00 -35.18
C LEU A 162 -22.58 -17.82 -34.73
N GLY A 163 -22.50 -18.12 -33.43
CA GLY A 163 -21.37 -18.79 -32.79
C GLY A 163 -21.87 -19.64 -31.65
N ARG A 164 -21.21 -20.79 -31.45
CA ARG A 164 -21.49 -21.74 -30.37
C ARG A 164 -21.71 -20.99 -29.04
N PRO A 165 -22.70 -21.37 -28.21
CA PRO A 165 -22.93 -20.71 -26.93
C PRO A 165 -21.62 -20.70 -26.13
N ARG A 166 -21.21 -19.51 -25.67
CA ARG A 166 -20.03 -19.33 -24.83
C ARG A 166 -20.28 -20.13 -23.55
N ARG A 167 -19.64 -21.29 -23.42
CA ARG A 167 -19.80 -22.13 -22.22
C ARG A 167 -19.23 -21.37 -21.03
N LEU A 168 -20.13 -20.88 -20.18
CA LEU A 168 -19.75 -20.25 -18.93
C LEU A 168 -19.07 -21.29 -18.02
N PRO A 169 -17.98 -20.92 -17.35
CA PRO A 169 -17.28 -21.85 -16.46
C PRO A 169 -18.19 -22.21 -15.27
N VAL A 170 -18.15 -23.48 -14.85
CA VAL A 170 -18.97 -23.98 -13.73
C VAL A 170 -18.47 -23.46 -12.39
N ARG A 171 -17.17 -23.18 -12.28
CA ARG A 171 -16.49 -22.65 -11.09
C ARG A 171 -15.56 -21.50 -11.48
N PRO A 172 -15.30 -20.53 -10.59
CA PRO A 172 -14.30 -19.52 -10.83
C PRO A 172 -12.91 -20.14 -10.96
N GLU A 173 -12.04 -19.50 -11.75
CA GLU A 173 -10.62 -19.88 -11.81
C GLU A 173 -9.95 -19.72 -10.42
N VAL A 174 -8.85 -20.43 -10.21
CA VAL A 174 -8.19 -20.54 -8.89
C VAL A 174 -7.73 -19.17 -8.38
N ASP A 175 -7.21 -18.31 -9.25
CA ASP A 175 -6.79 -16.95 -8.92
C ASP A 175 -7.98 -16.01 -8.67
N VAL A 176 -9.06 -16.13 -9.44
CA VAL A 176 -10.32 -15.42 -9.18
C VAL A 176 -10.85 -15.79 -7.80
N GLN A 177 -10.88 -17.07 -7.46
CA GLN A 177 -11.31 -17.53 -6.15
C GLN A 177 -10.40 -16.99 -5.03
N ALA A 178 -9.07 -16.96 -5.24
CA ALA A 178 -8.14 -16.37 -4.29
C ALA A 178 -8.39 -14.87 -4.09
N ALA A 179 -8.63 -14.12 -5.16
CA ALA A 179 -8.95 -12.69 -5.11
C ALA A 179 -10.28 -12.44 -4.39
N LEU A 180 -11.32 -13.23 -4.66
CA LEU A 180 -12.61 -13.17 -3.95
C LEU A 180 -12.45 -13.48 -2.46
N THR A 181 -11.63 -14.47 -2.10
CA THR A 181 -11.32 -14.79 -0.70
C THR A 181 -10.55 -13.66 -0.02
N ALA A 182 -9.57 -13.05 -0.71
CA ALA A 182 -8.82 -11.91 -0.21
C ALA A 182 -9.72 -10.69 0.03
N LEU A 183 -10.62 -10.40 -0.91
CA LEU A 183 -11.66 -9.38 -0.76
C LEU A 183 -12.61 -9.74 0.39
N GLY A 184 -13.08 -10.98 0.48
CA GLY A 184 -14.02 -11.41 1.52
C GLY A 184 -13.44 -11.39 2.93
N THR A 185 -12.13 -11.64 3.09
CA THR A 185 -11.46 -11.69 4.40
C THR A 185 -10.76 -10.38 4.78
N ARG A 186 -10.97 -9.31 4.01
CA ARG A 186 -10.35 -8.01 4.27
C ARG A 186 -10.86 -7.38 5.57
N PRO A 187 -10.04 -6.60 6.29
CA PRO A 187 -10.47 -5.92 7.50
C PRO A 187 -11.64 -4.98 7.25
N HIS A 188 -12.59 -4.90 8.18
CA HIS A 188 -13.71 -3.97 8.06
C HIS A 188 -13.26 -2.53 8.31
N ARG A 189 -13.21 -1.73 7.24
CA ARG A 189 -12.83 -0.32 7.26
C ARG A 189 -13.74 0.48 6.33
N PRO A 190 -13.88 1.80 6.55
CA PRO A 190 -14.58 2.65 5.59
C PRO A 190 -13.79 2.67 4.27
N GLU A 191 -14.42 2.17 3.22
CA GLU A 191 -13.87 2.13 1.86
C GLU A 191 -14.35 3.35 1.06
N ARG A 192 -13.50 3.92 0.20
CA ARG A 192 -13.86 5.07 -0.65
C ARG A 192 -14.97 4.78 -1.64
N ARG A 193 -15.09 3.51 -2.04
CA ARG A 193 -16.07 3.01 -3.00
C ARG A 193 -16.64 1.69 -2.47
N ARG A 194 -17.85 1.38 -2.92
CA ARG A 194 -18.44 0.06 -2.69
C ARG A 194 -17.77 -0.94 -3.62
N LEU A 195 -17.42 -2.11 -3.10
CA LEU A 195 -16.94 -3.23 -3.90
C LEU A 195 -17.99 -3.61 -4.94
N ASP A 196 -17.67 -3.51 -6.24
CA ASP A 196 -18.61 -3.78 -7.33
C ASP A 196 -18.33 -5.12 -8.03
N LEU A 197 -19.17 -6.11 -7.72
CA LEU A 197 -19.18 -7.45 -8.31
C LEU A 197 -20.46 -7.68 -9.13
N SER A 198 -21.14 -6.60 -9.55
CA SER A 198 -22.39 -6.68 -10.32
C SER A 198 -22.19 -7.34 -11.68
N ASN A 199 -23.24 -8.04 -12.14
CA ASN A 199 -23.30 -8.70 -13.45
C ASN A 199 -22.18 -9.72 -13.71
N LEU A 200 -21.45 -10.20 -12.70
CA LEU A 200 -20.39 -11.19 -12.85
C LEU A 200 -20.92 -12.61 -12.70
N HIS A 201 -20.38 -13.54 -13.50
CA HIS A 201 -20.65 -14.98 -13.38
C HIS A 201 -19.77 -15.61 -12.28
N LEU A 202 -20.29 -15.64 -11.07
CA LEU A 202 -19.62 -16.12 -9.84
C LEU A 202 -20.23 -17.43 -9.32
N ALA A 203 -20.81 -18.24 -10.22
CA ALA A 203 -21.42 -19.51 -9.86
C ALA A 203 -20.40 -20.43 -9.17
N GLN A 204 -20.84 -21.12 -8.12
CA GLN A 204 -20.02 -21.99 -7.27
C GLN A 204 -18.79 -21.32 -6.62
N ALA A 205 -18.75 -19.98 -6.54
CA ALA A 205 -17.73 -19.30 -5.77
C ALA A 205 -17.81 -19.68 -4.27
N ARG A 206 -16.67 -19.86 -3.63
CA ARG A 206 -16.57 -20.09 -2.19
C ARG A 206 -16.55 -18.73 -1.50
N LEU A 207 -17.67 -18.36 -0.89
CA LEU A 207 -17.86 -17.07 -0.22
C LEU A 207 -18.23 -17.25 1.26
N GLN A 208 -18.00 -18.44 1.81
CA GLN A 208 -18.27 -18.74 3.21
C GLN A 208 -17.45 -17.82 4.13
N GLY A 209 -18.14 -17.10 5.02
CA GLY A 209 -17.52 -16.12 5.90
C GLY A 209 -17.00 -14.84 5.20
N ALA A 210 -17.27 -14.66 3.91
CA ALA A 210 -16.84 -13.47 3.19
C ALA A 210 -17.63 -12.23 3.63
N ASN A 211 -16.92 -11.17 3.97
CA ASN A 211 -17.49 -9.85 4.22
C ASN A 211 -17.75 -9.12 2.89
N LEU A 212 -18.99 -9.23 2.42
CA LEU A 212 -19.51 -8.51 1.26
C LEU A 212 -20.48 -7.38 1.65
N ARG A 213 -20.39 -6.88 2.90
CA ARG A 213 -21.28 -5.82 3.38
C ARG A 213 -21.12 -4.56 2.53
N GLY A 214 -22.23 -4.10 1.95
CA GLY A 214 -22.25 -2.91 1.11
C GLY A 214 -21.68 -3.10 -0.30
N ALA A 215 -21.31 -4.33 -0.69
CA ALA A 215 -20.91 -4.64 -2.06
C ALA A 215 -22.12 -4.60 -3.01
N ALA A 216 -21.90 -4.15 -4.25
CA ALA A 216 -22.88 -4.24 -5.31
C ALA A 216 -22.81 -5.65 -5.93
N LEU A 217 -23.91 -6.39 -5.83
CA LEU A 217 -24.06 -7.76 -6.36
C LEU A 217 -25.23 -7.85 -7.36
N GLU A 218 -25.71 -6.69 -7.84
CA GLU A 218 -26.85 -6.61 -8.77
C GLU A 218 -26.55 -7.40 -10.05
N GLY A 219 -27.41 -8.35 -10.39
CA GLY A 219 -27.27 -9.18 -11.60
C GLY A 219 -26.11 -10.17 -11.60
N ALA A 220 -25.38 -10.34 -10.50
CA ALA A 220 -24.33 -11.36 -10.39
C ALA A 220 -24.95 -12.77 -10.33
N ASP A 221 -24.40 -13.73 -11.08
CA ASP A 221 -24.78 -15.14 -10.96
C ASP A 221 -24.01 -15.76 -9.79
N LEU A 222 -24.71 -16.02 -8.69
CA LEU A 222 -24.15 -16.67 -7.50
C LEU A 222 -24.69 -18.10 -7.33
N ARG A 223 -25.26 -18.73 -8.37
CA ARG A 223 -25.86 -20.07 -8.23
C ARG A 223 -24.85 -21.09 -7.69
N GLY A 224 -25.28 -21.86 -6.71
CA GLY A 224 -24.46 -22.91 -6.10
C GLY A 224 -23.24 -22.39 -5.33
N TYR A 225 -23.19 -21.09 -4.98
CA TYR A 225 -22.14 -20.57 -4.10
C TYR A 225 -22.09 -21.37 -2.79
N GLN A 226 -20.88 -21.64 -2.31
CA GLN A 226 -20.71 -22.28 -0.99
C GLN A 226 -20.66 -21.17 0.07
N GLY A 227 -21.84 -20.86 0.63
CA GLY A 227 -22.00 -20.09 1.86
C GLY A 227 -22.72 -20.95 2.90
N ASN A 228 -22.63 -20.60 4.18
CA ASN A 228 -23.37 -21.31 5.20
C ASN A 228 -24.87 -21.11 4.92
N VAL A 229 -25.55 -22.12 4.39
CA VAL A 229 -27.00 -22.17 4.42
C VAL A 229 -27.26 -22.99 5.66
N GLY A 230 -27.47 -22.30 6.79
CA GLY A 230 -27.90 -22.97 8.01
C GLY A 230 -29.10 -23.83 7.67
N GLY A 231 -28.94 -25.15 7.75
CA GLY A 231 -30.05 -26.08 7.75
C GLY A 231 -30.97 -25.66 8.88
N GLY A 232 -32.16 -25.18 8.51
CA GLY A 232 -33.21 -24.88 9.47
C GLY A 232 -33.67 -26.18 10.10
N ASP A 233 -33.11 -26.50 11.26
CA ASP A 233 -33.76 -27.37 12.23
C ASP A 233 -34.87 -26.51 12.90
N PRO A 234 -36.16 -26.89 12.85
CA PRO A 234 -37.26 -26.04 13.35
C PRO A 234 -37.37 -25.96 14.89
N GLY A 235 -36.32 -26.28 15.65
CA GLY A 235 -36.38 -26.26 17.10
C GLY A 235 -35.07 -25.84 17.76
N GLY A 236 -34.94 -24.56 18.13
CA GLY A 236 -33.96 -24.14 19.14
C GLY A 236 -33.33 -22.76 18.95
N GLY A 237 -33.81 -21.80 19.75
CA GLY A 237 -32.95 -20.88 20.51
C GLY A 237 -31.83 -20.09 19.81
N VAL A 238 -32.21 -18.97 19.20
CA VAL A 238 -31.53 -17.66 19.15
C VAL A 238 -29.99 -17.63 19.32
N GLY A 239 -29.29 -17.53 18.19
CA GLY A 239 -27.88 -17.14 18.12
C GLY A 239 -27.31 -17.05 16.70
N GLY A 240 -28.16 -16.82 15.69
CA GLY A 240 -27.76 -16.84 14.29
C GLY A 240 -26.96 -15.61 13.89
N ARG A 241 -25.64 -15.76 13.68
CA ARG A 241 -24.88 -14.84 12.83
C ARG A 241 -25.49 -14.90 11.43
N ALA A 242 -26.37 -13.96 11.11
CA ALA A 242 -26.93 -13.81 9.78
C ALA A 242 -25.80 -13.70 8.76
N ASP A 243 -25.75 -14.62 7.79
CA ASP A 243 -24.73 -14.58 6.75
C ASP A 243 -24.85 -13.25 5.99
N PRO A 244 -23.79 -12.42 5.95
CA PRO A 244 -23.84 -11.10 5.33
C PRO A 244 -24.15 -11.20 3.82
N VAL A 245 -23.81 -12.34 3.19
CA VAL A 245 -24.16 -12.63 1.79
C VAL A 245 -25.67 -12.82 1.62
N LEU A 246 -26.34 -13.54 2.54
CA LEU A 246 -27.79 -13.73 2.55
C LEU A 246 -28.53 -12.42 2.87
N ALA A 247 -28.01 -11.59 3.79
CA ALA A 247 -28.58 -10.28 4.08
C ALA A 247 -28.47 -9.33 2.87
N VAL A 248 -27.36 -9.35 2.13
CA VAL A 248 -27.17 -8.54 0.92
C VAL A 248 -28.03 -9.07 -0.25
N LEU A 249 -28.24 -10.38 -0.35
CA LEU A 249 -29.15 -10.99 -1.32
C LEU A 249 -30.62 -10.68 -1.00
N ALA A 250 -31.04 -10.71 0.26
CA ALA A 250 -32.41 -10.41 0.68
C ALA A 250 -32.80 -8.94 0.40
N VAL A 251 -31.86 -8.00 0.57
CA VAL A 251 -32.08 -6.59 0.24
C VAL A 251 -32.19 -6.35 -1.26
N ASN A 252 -31.48 -7.12 -2.09
CA ASN A 252 -31.49 -6.96 -3.55
C ASN A 252 -32.53 -7.85 -4.28
N GLY A 253 -32.99 -8.93 -3.66
CA GLY A 253 -33.97 -9.87 -4.22
C GLY A 253 -35.41 -9.36 -4.23
N ALA A 254 -35.73 -8.29 -3.52
CA ALA A 254 -37.07 -7.69 -3.51
C ALA A 254 -37.47 -7.00 -4.83
N GLY A 255 -36.54 -6.85 -5.80
CA GLY A 255 -36.81 -6.22 -7.10
C GLY A 255 -37.07 -7.18 -8.27
N ALA A 256 -36.86 -8.50 -8.11
CA ALA A 256 -36.89 -9.46 -9.23
C ALA A 256 -38.20 -10.27 -9.34
N GLY A 257 -39.23 -9.91 -8.58
CA GLY A 257 -40.53 -10.57 -8.57
C GLY A 257 -41.68 -9.63 -8.95
N ARG A 258 -41.65 -9.06 -10.16
CA ARG A 258 -42.83 -8.50 -10.84
C ARG A 258 -42.52 -8.20 -12.31
N ARG A 259 -42.80 -9.17 -13.17
CA ARG A 259 -43.51 -9.09 -14.47
C ARG A 259 -43.02 -10.19 -15.40
#